data_AF-A0A7X3ZEJ9-F1
#
_entry.id   AF-A0A7X3ZEJ9-F1
#
_cell.length_a   1.000
_cell.length_b   1.000
_cell.length_c   1.000
_cell.angle_alpha   90.00
_cell.angle_beta   90.00
_cell.angle_gamma   90.00
#
_symmetry.space_group_name_H-M   'P 1'
#
loop_
_entity.id
_entity.type
_entity.pdbx_description
1 polymer ?
#
loop_
_entity_poly.entity_id
_entity_poly.type
_entity_poly.pdbx_seq_one_letter_code
_entity_poly.pdbx_strand_id
1 'polypeptide(L)'
;MNTLHDPTPTGRLHDLLRPEVLAAFDRTFFEREGYWVWEGVLTDAGQQHWTACLQKLQRMNDAIVVGTDWAAIDYASRGLPEPTPEQTTPEFLAACCGGSEQMRFMSPELRAYM
;
A
#
# COMPACT_ATOMS: atom_id res chain seq x y z
N MET A 1 -32.99 31.06 12.37
CA MET A 1 -33.24 29.80 11.65
C MET A 1 -31.97 29.45 10.89
N ASN A 2 -31.07 28.66 11.50
CA ASN A 2 -29.85 28.19 10.86
C ASN A 2 -30.13 26.83 10.23
N THR A 3 -30.16 26.77 8.91
CA THR A 3 -30.14 25.52 8.15
C THR A 3 -28.73 24.94 8.23
N LEU A 4 -28.53 23.96 9.11
CA LEU A 4 -27.37 23.07 9.08
C LEU A 4 -27.44 22.30 7.76
N HIS A 5 -26.62 22.73 6.80
CA HIS A 5 -26.31 21.96 5.61
C HIS A 5 -25.42 20.81 6.09
N ASP A 6 -26.03 19.64 6.30
CA ASP A 6 -25.31 18.40 6.54
C ASP A 6 -24.71 17.97 5.20
N PRO A 7 -23.38 18.03 4.99
CA PRO A 7 -22.77 17.59 3.75
C PRO A 7 -22.82 16.07 3.73
N THR A 8 -23.94 15.52 3.24
CA THR A 8 -24.03 14.10 2.95
C THR A 8 -22.91 13.78 1.96
N PRO A 9 -21.97 12.85 2.25
CA PRO A 9 -20.87 12.57 1.34
C PRO A 9 -21.43 12.14 -0.02
N THR A 10 -21.19 12.95 -1.03
CA THR A 10 -21.58 12.71 -2.42
C THR A 10 -20.80 11.49 -2.90
N GLY A 11 -21.42 10.32 -2.87
CA GLY A 11 -20.74 9.06 -3.21
C GLY A 11 -21.29 7.84 -2.48
N ARG A 12 -22.61 7.75 -2.28
CA ARG A 12 -23.19 6.48 -1.84
C ARG A 12 -23.14 5.52 -3.02
N LEU A 13 -22.69 4.29 -2.79
CA LEU A 13 -22.64 3.17 -3.73
C LEU A 13 -23.82 3.11 -4.71
N HIS A 14 -25.03 3.48 -4.28
CA HIS A 14 -26.23 3.55 -5.11
C HIS A 14 -26.09 4.47 -6.34
N ASP A 15 -25.38 5.59 -6.23
CA ASP A 15 -25.19 6.53 -7.34
C ASP A 15 -24.21 5.98 -8.40
N LEU A 16 -23.26 5.15 -7.96
CA LEU A 16 -22.30 4.43 -8.82
C LEU A 16 -22.94 3.25 -9.54
N LEU A 17 -24.03 2.69 -8.98
CA LEU A 17 -24.76 1.56 -9.56
C LEU A 17 -25.86 1.96 -10.54
N ARG A 18 -26.00 3.26 -10.84
CA ARG A 18 -26.98 3.72 -11.83
C ARG A 18 -26.61 3.20 -13.22
N PRO A 19 -27.58 2.76 -14.04
CA PRO A 19 -27.31 2.15 -15.35
C PRO A 19 -26.46 3.03 -16.27
N GLU A 20 -26.70 4.34 -16.27
CA GLU A 20 -25.96 5.30 -17.08
C GLU A 20 -24.48 5.46 -16.64
N VAL A 21 -24.19 5.30 -15.36
CA VAL A 21 -22.83 5.37 -14.81
C VAL A 21 -22.08 4.07 -15.13
N LEU A 22 -22.75 2.93 -14.97
CA LEU A 22 -22.19 1.63 -15.33
C LEU A 22 -21.94 1.50 -16.84
N ALA A 23 -22.80 2.09 -17.67
CA ALA A 23 -22.62 2.11 -19.12
C ALA A 23 -21.47 3.03 -19.57
N ALA A 24 -21.18 4.08 -18.81
CA ALA A 24 -20.06 4.99 -19.06
C ALA A 24 -18.72 4.50 -18.49
N PHE A 25 -18.72 3.41 -17.71
CA PHE A 25 -17.53 2.85 -17.10
C PHE A 25 -16.64 2.14 -18.13
N ASP A 26 -15.50 2.73 -18.46
CA ASP A 26 -14.50 2.12 -19.33
C ASP A 26 -13.63 1.13 -18.54
N ARG A 27 -14.07 -0.13 -18.54
CA ARG A 27 -13.36 -1.23 -17.90
C ARG A 27 -11.97 -1.48 -18.49
N THR A 28 -11.79 -1.30 -19.80
CA THR A 28 -10.51 -1.59 -20.46
C THR A 28 -9.47 -0.55 -20.08
N PHE A 29 -9.89 0.71 -20.01
CA PHE A 29 -9.07 1.81 -19.49
C PHE A 29 -8.76 1.61 -17.99
N PHE A 30 -9.76 1.24 -17.20
CA PHE A 30 -9.62 0.96 -15.76
C PHE A 30 -8.63 -0.17 -15.46
N GLU A 31 -8.68 -1.26 -16.22
CA GLU A 31 -7.75 -2.39 -16.05
C GLU A 31 -6.33 -2.07 -16.55
N ARG A 32 -6.19 -1.11 -17.48
CA ARG A 32 -4.90 -0.71 -18.06
C ARG A 32 -4.15 0.34 -17.24
N GLU A 33 -4.83 1.36 -16.74
CA GLU A 33 -4.21 2.51 -16.05
C GLU A 33 -4.06 2.31 -14.53
N GLY A 34 -4.43 1.12 -14.04
CA GLY A 34 -4.23 0.72 -12.66
C GLY A 34 -5.35 1.20 -11.72
N TYR A 35 -5.85 0.24 -10.94
CA TYR A 35 -6.85 0.38 -9.88
C TYR A 35 -6.58 1.49 -8.83
N TRP A 36 -5.38 2.10 -8.77
CA TRP A 36 -4.84 2.54 -7.47
C TRP A 36 -4.96 4.02 -7.13
N VAL A 37 -5.02 4.96 -8.07
CA VAL A 37 -5.16 6.39 -7.70
C VAL A 37 -5.76 7.21 -8.85
N TRP A 38 -7.09 7.25 -8.96
CA TRP A 38 -7.75 8.19 -9.88
C TRP A 38 -8.72 9.12 -9.16
N GLU A 39 -8.57 10.40 -9.49
CA GLU A 39 -9.38 11.53 -9.03
C GLU A 39 -10.85 11.29 -9.43
N GLY A 40 -11.75 11.35 -8.45
CA GLY A 40 -13.18 11.04 -8.62
C GLY A 40 -13.60 9.62 -8.25
N VAL A 41 -12.65 8.68 -8.07
CA VAL A 41 -12.90 7.33 -7.51
C VAL A 41 -12.42 7.25 -6.07
N LEU A 42 -11.18 7.68 -5.82
CA LEU A 42 -10.66 7.88 -4.48
C LEU A 42 -10.76 9.38 -4.17
N THR A 43 -11.67 9.77 -3.28
CA THR A 43 -11.77 11.17 -2.83
C THR A 43 -10.46 11.59 -2.16
N ASP A 44 -10.17 12.88 -2.07
CA ASP A 44 -8.98 13.38 -1.36
C ASP A 44 -8.88 12.80 0.07
N ALA A 45 -10.01 12.70 0.76
CA ALA A 45 -10.09 12.07 2.08
C ALA A 45 -9.77 10.56 2.02
N GLY A 46 -10.26 9.86 0.99
CA GLY A 46 -9.93 8.46 0.74
C GLY A 46 -8.45 8.26 0.44
N GLN A 47 -7.83 9.13 -0.36
CA GLN A 47 -6.42 9.11 -0.69
C GLN A 47 -5.55 9.33 0.56
N GLN A 48 -5.90 10.32 1.38
CA GLN A 48 -5.21 10.58 2.65
C GLN A 48 -5.32 9.38 3.60
N HIS A 49 -6.51 8.81 3.74
CA HIS A 49 -6.74 7.66 4.60
C HIS A 49 -5.97 6.43 4.13
N TRP A 50 -6.06 6.12 2.84
CA TRP A 50 -5.31 5.04 2.21
C TRP A 50 -3.79 5.20 2.41
N THR A 51 -3.27 6.40 2.15
CA THR A 51 -1.86 6.73 2.36
C THR A 51 -1.45 6.51 3.82
N ALA A 52 -2.27 6.96 4.78
CA ALA A 52 -2.01 6.75 6.20
C ALA A 52 -2.01 5.26 6.60
N CYS A 53 -2.90 4.46 6.01
CA CYS A 53 -2.91 3.00 6.18
C CYS A 53 -1.62 2.36 5.65
N LEU A 54 -1.18 2.73 4.44
CA LEU A 54 0.08 2.23 3.88
C LEU A 54 1.28 2.63 4.73
N GLN A 55 1.35 3.89 5.18
CA GLN A 55 2.41 4.36 6.08
C GLN A 55 2.39 3.64 7.44
N LYS A 56 1.21 3.30 7.95
CA LYS A 56 1.08 2.49 9.18
C LYS A 56 1.66 1.08 8.96
N LEU A 57 1.29 0.43 7.86
CA LEU A 57 1.80 -0.90 7.52
C LEU A 57 3.32 -0.89 7.33
N GLN A 58 3.85 0.12 6.63
CA GLN A 58 5.31 0.27 6.46
C GLN A 58 6.01 0.39 7.82
N ARG A 59 5.51 1.26 8.72
CA ARG A 59 6.07 1.40 10.07
C ARG A 59 6.02 0.10 10.88
N MET A 60 4.96 -0.69 10.73
CA MET A 60 4.85 -1.99 11.41
C MET A 60 5.91 -2.98 10.89
N ASN A 61 6.09 -3.05 9.57
CA ASN A 61 7.15 -3.88 8.98
C ASN A 61 8.54 -3.41 9.42
N ASP A 62 8.82 -2.11 9.32
CA ASP A 62 10.11 -1.55 9.72
C ASP A 62 10.40 -1.86 11.19
N ALA A 63 9.41 -1.73 12.07
CA ALA A 63 9.55 -2.05 13.50
C ALA A 63 9.87 -3.53 13.75
N ILE A 64 9.31 -4.46 12.97
CA ILE A 64 9.65 -5.88 13.05
C ILE A 64 11.10 -6.07 12.59
N VAL A 65 11.51 -5.44 11.50
CA VAL A 65 12.87 -5.56 10.95
C VAL A 65 13.92 -5.07 11.95
N VAL A 66 13.75 -3.88 12.52
CA VAL A 66 14.77 -3.32 13.44
C VAL A 66 14.63 -3.81 14.87
N GLY A 67 13.43 -4.23 15.29
CA GLY A 67 13.13 -4.61 16.67
C GLY A 67 13.32 -6.09 16.98
N THR A 68 13.54 -6.93 15.96
CA THR A 68 13.76 -8.37 16.14
C THR A 68 15.23 -8.64 16.43
N ASP A 69 15.50 -9.45 17.46
CA ASP A 69 16.82 -10.04 17.67
C ASP A 69 17.00 -11.21 16.71
N TRP A 70 17.51 -10.90 15.52
CA TRP A 70 17.72 -11.88 14.45
C TRP A 70 18.77 -12.94 14.79
N ALA A 71 19.68 -12.67 15.73
CA ALA A 71 20.69 -13.62 16.16
C ALA A 71 20.15 -14.67 17.15
N ALA A 72 19.03 -14.38 17.83
CA ALA A 72 18.38 -15.30 18.77
C ALA A 72 17.44 -16.32 18.09
N ILE A 73 17.24 -16.24 16.77
CA ILE A 73 16.34 -17.13 16.04
C ILE A 73 17.05 -18.46 15.74
N ASP A 74 16.39 -19.58 16.07
CA ASP A 74 16.81 -20.91 15.65
C ASP A 74 16.41 -21.17 14.18
N TYR A 75 17.28 -20.83 13.24
CA TYR A 75 17.03 -21.03 11.80
C TYR A 75 17.09 -22.50 11.39
N ALA A 76 17.97 -23.29 12.03
CA ALA A 76 18.16 -24.71 11.73
C ALA A 76 16.88 -25.53 11.97
N SER A 77 16.20 -25.31 13.10
CA SER A 77 14.90 -25.96 13.39
C SER A 77 13.80 -25.60 12.40
N ARG A 78 13.94 -24.46 11.70
CA ARG A 78 12.99 -23.96 10.70
C ARG A 78 13.39 -24.36 9.27
N GLY A 79 14.51 -25.06 9.09
CA GLY A 79 15.03 -25.40 7.76
C GLY A 79 15.46 -24.18 6.94
N LEU A 80 15.84 -23.08 7.60
CA LEU A 80 16.28 -21.84 6.97
C LEU A 80 17.80 -21.66 7.16
N PRO A 81 18.49 -21.02 6.20
CA PRO A 81 19.88 -20.62 6.40
C PRO A 81 19.96 -19.47 7.41
N GLU A 82 21.01 -19.48 8.24
CA GLU A 82 21.32 -18.34 9.09
C GLU A 82 21.78 -17.14 8.25
N PRO A 83 21.37 -15.91 8.59
CA PRO A 83 21.90 -14.71 7.98
C PRO A 83 23.39 -14.53 8.32
N THR A 84 24.15 -13.90 7.43
CA THR A 84 25.54 -13.57 7.75
C THR A 84 25.60 -12.47 8.83
N PRO A 85 26.69 -12.36 9.61
CA PRO A 85 26.80 -11.34 10.66
C PRO A 85 26.58 -9.91 10.15
N GLU A 86 26.95 -9.63 8.89
CA GLU A 86 26.76 -8.33 8.25
C GLU A 86 25.27 -8.02 8.03
N GLN A 87 24.45 -9.04 7.78
CA GLN A 87 23.01 -8.91 7.51
C GLN A 87 22.17 -8.65 8.77
N THR A 88 22.75 -8.83 9.96
CA THR A 88 22.07 -8.55 11.24
C THR A 88 22.56 -7.25 11.89
N THR A 89 23.45 -6.51 11.22
CA THR A 89 23.93 -5.21 11.73
C THR A 89 22.79 -4.19 11.75
N PRO A 90 22.75 -3.27 12.73
CA PRO A 90 21.76 -2.19 12.76
C PRO A 90 21.73 -1.37 11.47
N GLU A 91 22.90 -1.13 10.87
CA GLU A 91 23.04 -0.39 9.61
C GLU A 91 22.40 -1.13 8.44
N PHE A 92 22.61 -2.45 8.34
CA PHE A 92 21.98 -3.25 7.29
C PHE A 92 20.46 -3.33 7.49
N LEU A 93 20.00 -3.57 8.71
CA LEU A 93 18.56 -3.62 9.02
C LEU A 93 17.87 -2.28 8.73
N ALA A 94 18.51 -1.15 9.04
CA ALA A 94 18.00 0.16 8.69
C ALA A 94 17.91 0.37 7.17
N ALA A 95 18.83 -0.20 6.39
CA ALA A 95 18.78 -0.16 4.92
C ALA A 95 17.69 -1.08 4.31
N CYS A 96 17.18 -2.05 5.09
CA CYS A 96 16.01 -2.85 4.73
C CYS A 96 14.68 -2.14 5.00
N CYS A 97 14.67 -1.10 5.82
CA CYS A 97 13.49 -0.28 6.10
C CYS A 97 13.23 0.72 4.97
N GLY A 98 11.96 0.88 4.61
CA GLY A 98 11.57 1.70 3.45
C GLY A 98 12.06 1.11 2.13
N GLY A 99 11.13 0.65 1.29
CA GLY A 99 11.49 0.00 0.02
C GLY A 99 10.37 -0.85 -0.58
N SER A 100 9.36 -1.21 0.21
CA SER A 100 8.13 -1.85 -0.28
C SER A 100 7.46 -0.98 -1.35
N GLU A 101 7.47 0.34 -1.13
CA GLU A 101 6.97 1.37 -2.03
C GLU A 101 7.80 1.51 -3.31
N GLN A 102 9.07 1.08 -3.29
CA GLN A 102 9.95 1.14 -4.46
C GLN A 102 9.77 -0.08 -5.38
N MET A 103 8.93 -1.06 -4.97
CA MET A 103 8.63 -2.27 -5.72
C MET A 103 9.90 -2.92 -6.30
N ARG A 104 10.98 -2.97 -5.51
CA ARG A 104 12.29 -3.50 -5.97
C ARG A 104 12.26 -4.99 -6.29
N PHE A 105 11.23 -5.69 -5.81
CA PHE A 105 10.92 -7.08 -6.14
C PHE A 105 10.33 -7.26 -7.55
N MET A 106 9.83 -6.19 -8.19
CA MET A 106 9.36 -6.24 -9.57
C MET A 106 10.53 -6.08 -10.53
N SER A 107 10.48 -6.80 -11.65
CA SER A 107 11.46 -6.63 -12.72
C SER A 107 11.43 -5.18 -13.23
N PRO A 108 12.58 -4.64 -13.71
CA PRO A 108 12.62 -3.30 -14.31
C PRO A 108 11.58 -3.13 -15.43
N GLU A 109 11.31 -4.19 -16.20
CA GLU A 109 10.30 -4.21 -17.26
C GLU A 109 8.88 -4.06 -16.73
N LEU A 110 8.53 -4.76 -15.64
CA LEU A 110 7.23 -4.62 -15.00
C LEU A 110 7.06 -3.24 -14.34
N ARG A 111 8.14 -2.69 -13.77
CA ARG A 111 8.16 -1.33 -13.22
C ARG A 111 8.01 -0.24 -14.30
N ALA A 112 8.48 -0.48 -15.52
CA ALA A 112 8.34 0.45 -16.63
C ALA A 112 6.96 0.36 -17.32
N TYR A 113 6.24 -0.73 -17.10
CA TYR A 113 4.90 -0.96 -17.64
C TYR A 113 3.78 -0.40 -16.76
N MET A 114 4.04 -0.27 -15.45
CA MET A 114 3.15 0.38 -14.46
C MET A 114 3.45 1.88 -14.34
#